data_AF-A0A2S0KTY0-F1
#
_entry.id   AF-A0A2S0KTY0-F1
#
_cell.length_a   1.000
_cell.length_b   1.000
_cell.length_c   1.000
_cell.angle_alpha   90.00
_cell.angle_beta   90.00
_cell.angle_gamma   90.00
#
_symmetry.space_group_name_H-M   'P 1'
#
loop_
_entity.id
_entity.type
_entity.pdbx_description
1 polymer ?
#
loop_
_entity_poly.entity_id
_entity_poly.type
_entity_poly.pdbx_seq_one_letter_code
_entity_poly.pdbx_strand_id
1 'polypeptide(L)'
;MRRAAGRDSPGARLHARGVRRSARRQGRRRARPKVPRGIQAQRRKGGVTMPTTISDNRQYLAMTAEDADQLMAEIAQLEIEEEAEKAAAECRIARIKAERETRKAAAECRIRYLAARLDGYIQAHAREFDSPRARVTDWGKYGMRDVTSTIYRDKEALLERLKLAGRNDLLKITISLDTTAISRAVASGEKIDGVERVSGERTFYKTAKALIDKAVEHAKRG
;
A
#
# COMPACT_ATOMS: atom_id res chain seq x y z
N MET A 1 69.26 -15.73 24.76
CA MET A 1 69.83 -14.41 25.11
C MET A 1 68.74 -13.36 24.81
N ARG A 2 68.05 -12.74 25.80
CA ARG A 2 68.36 -11.43 26.47
C ARG A 2 68.70 -10.34 25.43
N ARG A 3 68.09 -9.14 25.29
CA ARG A 3 67.31 -8.15 26.08
C ARG A 3 66.62 -7.20 25.04
N ALA A 4 65.39 -6.67 25.18
CA ALA A 4 64.83 -5.58 26.01
C ALA A 4 65.18 -4.12 25.62
N ALA A 5 64.14 -3.26 25.67
CA ALA A 5 64.06 -1.77 25.68
C ALA A 5 64.11 -1.04 24.31
N GLY A 6 63.34 0.01 24.00
CA GLY A 6 62.38 0.84 24.75
C GLY A 6 62.56 2.34 24.43
N ARG A 7 61.45 3.10 24.43
CA ARG A 7 61.28 4.59 24.54
C ARG A 7 61.41 5.45 23.26
N ASP A 8 60.32 6.10 22.84
CA ASP A 8 59.83 7.46 23.22
C ASP A 8 60.72 8.57 22.63
N SER A 9 60.21 9.43 21.74
CA SER A 9 59.70 10.77 22.14
C SER A 9 59.26 11.65 20.94
N PRO A 10 58.57 12.79 21.19
CA PRO A 10 57.44 13.30 20.39
C PRO A 10 57.65 14.70 19.75
N GLY A 11 56.66 15.15 18.98
CA GLY A 11 56.49 16.55 18.52
C GLY A 11 55.98 16.57 17.08
N ALA A 12 54.85 17.16 16.71
CA ALA A 12 54.43 18.51 17.04
C ALA A 12 52.91 18.65 17.20
N ARG A 13 52.53 19.48 18.17
CA ARG A 13 51.24 20.16 18.29
C ARG A 13 51.24 21.38 17.37
N LEU A 14 50.05 21.76 16.89
CA LEU A 14 49.48 23.12 16.81
C LEU A 14 48.10 22.97 16.15
N HIS A 15 46.99 22.92 16.92
CA HIS A 15 46.19 24.04 17.44
C HIS A 15 45.62 25.01 16.40
N ALA A 16 44.32 24.87 16.13
CA ALA A 16 43.31 25.94 16.11
C ALA A 16 41.92 25.27 16.13
N ARG A 17 41.27 25.07 17.28
CA ARG A 17 40.37 26.00 17.99
C ARG A 17 39.39 26.75 17.07
N GLY A 18 38.19 26.20 16.95
CA GLY A 18 36.99 26.81 16.39
C GLY A 18 35.76 26.50 17.25
N VAL A 19 35.66 27.23 18.35
CA VAL A 19 34.49 27.69 19.13
C VAL A 19 33.12 26.97 19.01
N ARG A 20 32.74 26.41 20.16
CA ARG A 20 31.42 26.21 20.79
C ARG A 20 30.23 27.06 20.28
N ARG A 21 29.07 26.40 20.16
CA ARG A 21 27.72 26.83 20.63
C ARG A 21 26.76 25.64 20.46
N SER A 22 26.52 24.76 21.44
CA SER A 22 25.58 24.90 22.56
C SER A 22 24.32 25.73 22.27
N ALA A 23 23.26 25.05 21.82
CA ALA A 23 21.86 25.46 22.01
C ALA A 23 21.09 24.21 22.49
N ARG A 24 20.98 24.02 23.81
CA ARG A 24 19.77 24.31 24.62
C ARG A 24 18.49 23.64 24.10
N ARG A 25 18.18 22.52 24.76
CA ARG A 25 16.86 22.18 25.34
C ARG A 25 15.80 23.28 25.20
N GLN A 26 14.74 22.99 24.45
CA GLN A 26 13.35 23.27 24.82
C GLN A 26 12.51 22.10 24.23
N GLY A 27 11.93 21.18 25.00
CA GLY A 27 11.25 21.39 26.26
C GLY A 27 9.85 21.96 26.06
N ARG A 28 9.09 21.53 25.04
CA ARG A 28 7.65 21.82 24.93
C ARG A 28 6.82 20.62 25.38
N ARG A 29 6.91 20.31 26.67
CA ARG A 29 5.77 19.75 27.41
C ARG A 29 4.85 20.92 27.72
N ARG A 30 3.80 21.12 26.94
CA ARG A 30 2.73 22.04 27.33
C ARG A 30 1.63 21.24 28.04
N ALA A 31 1.61 21.48 29.35
CA ALA A 31 0.50 21.45 30.29
C ALA A 31 -0.60 20.39 30.08
N ARG A 32 -0.58 19.39 30.97
CA ARG A 32 -1.83 18.74 31.41
C ARG A 32 -2.71 19.80 32.06
N PRO A 33 -3.98 19.98 31.66
CA PRO A 33 -4.91 20.75 32.45
C PRO A 33 -5.14 20.02 33.79
N LYS A 34 -5.05 20.76 34.89
CA LYS A 34 -5.46 20.31 36.22
C LYS A 34 -6.91 19.87 36.15
N VAL A 35 -7.18 18.62 36.54
CA VAL A 35 -8.53 18.11 36.77
C VAL A 35 -9.13 18.86 37.95
N PRO A 36 -10.22 19.62 37.81
CA PRO A 36 -11.01 20.06 38.95
C PRO A 36 -11.73 18.82 39.50
N ARG A 37 -11.36 18.42 40.72
CA ARG A 37 -12.17 17.50 41.51
C ARG A 37 -13.47 18.19 41.89
N GLY A 38 -14.58 17.50 41.65
CA GLY A 38 -15.86 17.75 42.30
C GLY A 38 -16.75 18.77 41.60
N ILE A 39 -17.52 18.31 40.61
CA ILE A 39 -18.90 18.75 40.45
C ILE A 39 -19.75 17.49 40.32
N GLN A 40 -20.79 17.47 41.15
CA GLN A 40 -21.65 16.37 41.50
C GLN A 40 -22.18 15.60 40.28
N ALA A 41 -22.32 14.29 40.46
CA ALA A 41 -23.09 13.40 39.61
C ALA A 41 -24.55 13.88 39.54
N GLN A 42 -24.85 14.76 38.59
CA GLN A 42 -26.21 14.93 38.12
C GLN A 42 -26.50 13.77 37.17
N ARG A 43 -27.23 12.78 37.70
CA ARG A 43 -28.01 11.82 36.91
C ARG A 43 -28.86 12.61 35.91
N ARG A 44 -28.34 12.83 34.70
CA ARG A 44 -29.18 13.20 33.56
C ARG A 44 -29.75 11.91 32.99
N LYS A 45 -30.93 11.53 33.48
CA LYS A 45 -31.91 10.78 32.69
C LYS A 45 -32.34 11.71 31.55
N GLY A 46 -31.55 11.77 30.49
CA GLY A 46 -31.88 12.50 29.28
C GLY A 46 -31.52 11.60 28.12
N GLY A 47 -32.54 11.02 27.48
CA GLY A 47 -32.35 10.39 26.18
C GLY A 47 -31.69 11.41 25.26
N VAL A 48 -30.60 11.02 24.62
CA VAL A 48 -30.01 11.80 23.53
C VAL A 48 -30.98 11.69 22.38
N THR A 49 -31.98 12.57 22.34
CA THR A 49 -32.72 12.86 21.11
C THR A 49 -31.75 13.57 20.19
N MET A 50 -31.15 12.79 19.28
CA MET A 50 -30.50 13.34 18.10
C MET A 50 -31.51 14.29 17.45
N PRO A 51 -31.15 15.56 17.16
CA PRO A 51 -32.03 16.42 16.40
C PRO A 51 -32.24 15.74 15.05
N THR A 52 -33.45 15.19 14.86
CA THR A 52 -33.89 14.72 13.55
C THR A 52 -34.03 15.98 12.72
N THR A 53 -33.00 16.28 11.92
CA THR A 53 -33.14 17.27 10.85
C THR A 53 -34.26 16.75 9.97
N ILE A 54 -35.45 17.33 10.10
CA ILE A 54 -36.56 17.04 9.22
C ILE A 54 -36.13 17.57 7.86
N SER A 55 -35.83 16.66 6.93
CA SER A 55 -35.56 17.01 5.54
C SER A 55 -36.77 17.78 4.99
N ASP A 56 -36.55 18.99 4.46
CA ASP A 56 -37.62 19.75 3.84
C ASP A 56 -37.97 19.10 2.50
N ASN A 57 -39.02 18.28 2.52
CA ASN A 57 -39.44 17.51 1.36
C ASN A 57 -40.56 18.20 0.55
N ARG A 58 -40.90 19.47 0.86
CA ARG A 58 -42.04 20.16 0.23
C ARG A 58 -41.92 20.26 -1.30
N GLN A 59 -40.70 20.44 -1.80
CA GLN A 59 -40.43 20.49 -3.24
C GLN A 59 -40.65 19.13 -3.92
N TYR A 60 -40.32 18.02 -3.24
CA TYR A 60 -40.53 16.67 -3.74
C TYR A 60 -41.98 16.20 -3.63
N LEU A 61 -42.77 16.74 -2.69
CA LEU A 61 -44.19 16.45 -2.55
C LEU A 61 -45.05 17.00 -3.71
N ALA A 62 -44.56 18.04 -4.38
CA ALA A 62 -45.18 18.60 -5.58
C ALA A 62 -44.69 17.94 -6.88
N MET A 63 -43.69 17.06 -6.78
CA MET A 63 -43.08 16.39 -7.93
C MET A 63 -43.99 15.27 -8.43
N THR A 64 -44.20 15.21 -9.74
CA THR A 64 -45.00 14.16 -10.38
C THR A 64 -44.16 12.92 -10.65
N ALA A 65 -44.81 11.80 -10.99
CA ALA A 65 -44.09 10.61 -11.44
C ALA A 65 -43.29 10.88 -12.73
N GLU A 66 -43.81 11.73 -13.62
CA GLU A 66 -43.14 12.13 -14.86
C GLU A 66 -41.84 12.89 -14.59
N ASP A 67 -41.83 13.78 -13.59
CA ASP A 67 -40.61 14.48 -13.17
C ASP A 67 -39.58 13.50 -12.58
N ALA A 68 -40.03 12.48 -11.83
CA ALA A 68 -39.15 11.42 -11.33
C ALA A 68 -38.57 10.55 -12.44
N ASP A 69 -39.37 10.23 -13.46
CA ASP A 69 -38.95 9.45 -14.63
C ASP A 69 -37.95 10.24 -15.49
N GLN A 70 -38.11 11.56 -15.60
CA GLN A 70 -37.13 12.45 -16.25
C GLN A 70 -35.80 12.46 -15.49
N LEU A 71 -35.84 12.59 -14.16
CA LEU A 71 -34.64 12.48 -13.32
C LEU A 71 -33.94 11.13 -13.50
N MET A 72 -34.72 10.04 -13.55
CA MET A 72 -34.16 8.71 -13.81
C MET A 72 -33.54 8.60 -15.21
N ALA A 73 -34.15 9.20 -16.23
CA ALA A 73 -33.62 9.22 -17.59
C ALA A 73 -32.31 10.01 -17.70
N GLU A 74 -32.22 11.18 -17.04
CA GLU A 74 -31.00 11.98 -16.98
C GLU A 74 -29.87 11.26 -16.23
N ILE A 75 -30.18 10.65 -15.08
CA ILE A 75 -29.21 9.83 -14.34
C ILE A 75 -28.72 8.67 -15.20
N ALA A 76 -29.63 7.96 -15.87
CA ALA A 76 -29.28 6.85 -16.74
C ALA A 76 -28.37 7.28 -17.89
N GLN A 77 -28.67 8.42 -18.54
CA GLN A 77 -27.87 8.95 -19.63
C GLN A 77 -26.44 9.30 -19.16
N LEU A 78 -26.32 9.98 -18.02
CA LEU A 78 -25.02 10.33 -17.44
C LEU A 78 -24.20 9.09 -17.04
N GLU A 79 -24.84 8.08 -16.41
CA GLU A 79 -24.16 6.82 -16.07
C GLU A 79 -23.69 6.06 -17.31
N ILE A 80 -24.50 6.07 -18.38
CA ILE A 80 -24.15 5.45 -19.67
C ILE A 80 -22.95 6.16 -20.30
N GLU A 81 -22.95 7.49 -20.32
CA GLU A 81 -21.84 8.30 -20.86
C GLU A 81 -20.55 8.11 -20.05
N GLU A 82 -20.63 8.15 -18.73
CA GLU A 82 -19.49 7.94 -17.84
C GLU A 82 -18.85 6.56 -18.05
N GLU A 83 -19.67 5.50 -18.13
CA GLU A 83 -19.17 4.14 -18.30
C GLU A 83 -18.61 3.90 -19.70
N ALA A 84 -19.23 4.49 -20.74
CA ALA A 84 -18.69 4.47 -22.10
C ALA A 84 -17.33 5.19 -22.18
N GLU A 85 -17.18 6.35 -21.53
CA GLU A 85 -15.92 7.08 -21.48
C GLU A 85 -14.83 6.30 -20.74
N LYS A 86 -15.16 5.68 -19.59
CA LYS A 86 -14.26 4.77 -18.86
C LYS A 86 -13.78 3.63 -19.76
N ALA A 87 -14.70 2.97 -20.46
CA ALA A 87 -14.34 1.87 -21.36
C ALA A 87 -13.41 2.32 -22.50
N ALA A 88 -13.68 3.47 -23.12
CA ALA A 88 -12.80 4.04 -24.13
C ALA A 88 -11.41 4.38 -23.56
N ALA A 89 -11.34 4.94 -22.36
CA ALA A 89 -10.09 5.24 -21.67
C ALA A 89 -9.30 3.97 -21.35
N GLU A 90 -9.95 2.91 -20.87
CA GLU A 90 -9.34 1.62 -20.62
C GLU A 90 -8.77 0.99 -21.90
N CYS A 91 -9.50 1.06 -23.03
CA CYS A 91 -9.01 0.63 -24.33
C CYS A 91 -7.76 1.41 -24.77
N ARG A 92 -7.76 2.73 -24.60
CA ARG A 92 -6.57 3.58 -24.89
C ARG A 92 -5.39 3.20 -23.99
N ILE A 93 -5.61 2.99 -22.70
CA ILE A 93 -4.58 2.56 -21.76
C ILE A 93 -4.04 1.18 -22.16
N ALA A 94 -4.90 0.24 -22.52
CA ALA A 94 -4.52 -1.10 -22.94
C ALA A 94 -3.65 -1.05 -24.21
N ARG A 95 -4.04 -0.24 -25.21
CA ARG A 95 -3.25 -0.02 -26.42
C ARG A 95 -1.87 0.56 -26.11
N ILE A 96 -1.81 1.61 -25.29
CA ILE A 96 -0.53 2.23 -24.89
C ILE A 96 0.35 1.22 -24.14
N LYS A 97 -0.23 0.42 -23.24
CA LYS A 97 0.50 -0.64 -22.53
C LYS A 97 1.04 -1.69 -23.49
N ALA A 98 0.26 -2.13 -24.48
CA ALA A 98 0.70 -3.10 -25.48
C ALA A 98 1.85 -2.55 -26.35
N GLU A 99 1.73 -1.31 -26.84
CA GLU A 99 2.80 -0.63 -27.58
C GLU A 99 4.06 -0.45 -26.73
N ARG A 100 3.91 -0.16 -25.43
CA ARG A 100 5.04 -0.06 -24.51
C ARG A 100 5.71 -1.41 -24.27
N GLU A 101 4.95 -2.48 -24.03
CA GLU A 101 5.51 -3.81 -23.77
C GLU A 101 6.25 -4.36 -25.00
N THR A 102 5.80 -4.09 -26.22
CA THR A 102 6.54 -4.49 -27.43
C THR A 102 7.89 -3.76 -27.55
N ARG A 103 7.92 -2.44 -27.36
CA ARG A 103 9.18 -1.65 -27.36
C ARG A 103 10.11 -2.08 -26.23
N LYS A 104 9.55 -2.29 -25.04
CA LYS A 104 10.28 -2.76 -23.86
C LYS A 104 10.87 -4.14 -24.08
N ALA A 105 10.13 -5.08 -24.65
CA ALA A 105 10.64 -6.42 -24.95
C ALA A 105 11.85 -6.39 -25.90
N ALA A 106 11.81 -5.55 -26.94
CA ALA A 106 12.94 -5.36 -27.85
C ALA A 106 14.18 -4.78 -27.11
N ALA A 107 13.98 -3.76 -26.30
CA ALA A 107 15.05 -3.16 -25.49
C ALA A 107 15.61 -4.15 -24.46
N GLU A 108 14.76 -4.89 -23.76
CA GLU A 108 15.17 -5.92 -22.79
C GLU A 108 15.96 -7.03 -23.46
N CYS A 109 15.56 -7.49 -24.64
CA CYS A 109 16.32 -8.47 -25.41
C CYS A 109 17.73 -7.95 -25.73
N ARG A 110 17.83 -6.70 -26.19
CA ARG A 110 19.13 -6.07 -26.47
C ARG A 110 19.98 -5.91 -25.21
N ILE A 111 19.39 -5.48 -24.10
CA ILE A 111 20.07 -5.35 -22.82
C ILE A 111 20.58 -6.71 -22.34
N ARG A 112 19.76 -7.77 -22.38
CA ARG A 112 20.16 -9.14 -21.99
C ARG A 112 21.33 -9.64 -22.84
N TYR A 113 21.28 -9.43 -24.15
CA TYR A 113 22.38 -9.80 -25.04
C TYR A 113 23.68 -9.08 -24.68
N LEU A 114 23.63 -7.76 -24.46
CA LEU A 114 24.81 -6.98 -24.08
C LEU A 114 25.33 -7.36 -22.69
N ALA A 115 24.42 -7.60 -21.73
CA ALA A 115 24.77 -8.04 -20.39
C ALA A 115 25.45 -9.42 -20.41
N ALA A 116 24.95 -10.37 -21.21
CA ALA A 116 25.58 -11.69 -21.36
C ALA A 116 27.00 -11.59 -21.96
N ARG A 117 27.22 -10.67 -22.91
CA ARG A 117 28.56 -10.42 -23.45
C ARG A 117 29.50 -9.79 -22.40
N LEU A 118 28.99 -8.87 -21.60
CA LEU A 118 29.77 -8.26 -20.52
C LEU A 118 30.09 -9.27 -19.41
N ASP A 119 29.15 -10.15 -19.09
CA ASP A 119 29.35 -11.27 -18.16
C ASP A 119 30.42 -12.24 -18.70
N GLY A 120 30.34 -12.65 -19.97
CA GLY A 120 31.36 -13.47 -20.61
C GLY A 120 32.76 -12.84 -20.57
N TYR A 121 32.85 -11.51 -20.74
CA TYR A 121 34.11 -10.78 -20.56
C TYR A 121 34.60 -10.85 -19.10
N ILE A 122 33.74 -10.56 -18.12
CA ILE A 122 34.11 -10.62 -16.69
C ILE A 122 34.60 -12.03 -16.31
N GLN A 123 33.95 -13.07 -16.81
CA GLN A 123 34.32 -14.47 -16.55
C GLN A 123 35.65 -14.84 -17.20
N ALA A 124 35.86 -14.46 -18.47
CA ALA A 124 37.12 -14.71 -19.18
C ALA A 124 38.31 -13.97 -18.52
N HIS A 125 38.04 -12.82 -17.88
CA HIS A 125 39.02 -11.97 -17.23
C HIS A 125 38.88 -11.98 -15.69
N ALA A 126 38.42 -13.09 -15.10
CA ALA A 126 38.08 -13.16 -13.68
C ALA A 126 39.17 -12.63 -12.73
N ARG A 127 40.44 -12.92 -13.02
CA ARG A 127 41.61 -12.50 -12.22
C ARG A 127 41.77 -10.98 -12.15
N GLU A 128 41.31 -10.23 -13.15
CA GLU A 128 41.34 -8.76 -13.14
C GLU A 128 40.39 -8.16 -12.08
N PHE A 129 39.44 -8.96 -11.57
CA PHE A 129 38.46 -8.58 -10.56
C PHE A 129 38.77 -9.17 -9.17
N ASP A 130 39.99 -9.66 -8.91
CA ASP A 130 40.39 -10.07 -7.56
C ASP A 130 40.53 -8.86 -6.63
N SER A 131 41.17 -7.80 -7.12
CA SER A 131 41.28 -6.50 -6.47
C SER A 131 41.72 -5.43 -7.49
N PRO A 132 40.87 -4.44 -7.83
CA PRO A 132 39.52 -4.17 -7.31
C PRO A 132 38.45 -5.09 -7.90
N ARG A 133 37.42 -5.43 -7.11
CA ARG A 133 36.34 -6.34 -7.54
C ARG A 133 35.39 -5.78 -8.61
N ALA A 134 35.44 -4.48 -8.86
CA ALA A 134 34.62 -3.84 -9.89
C ALA A 134 35.36 -2.68 -10.54
N ARG A 135 35.14 -2.51 -11.84
CA ARG A 135 35.60 -1.38 -12.63
C ARG A 135 34.50 -0.32 -12.70
N VAL A 136 34.89 0.94 -12.51
CA VAL A 136 34.00 2.11 -12.57
C VAL A 136 34.15 2.79 -13.94
N THR A 137 33.04 3.27 -14.48
CA THR A 137 32.95 4.05 -15.73
C THR A 137 31.99 5.22 -15.52
N ASP A 138 31.95 6.14 -16.49
CA ASP A 138 31.00 7.27 -16.45
C ASP A 138 29.52 6.83 -16.48
N TRP A 139 29.26 5.60 -16.95
CA TRP A 139 27.93 5.03 -17.13
C TRP A 139 27.53 4.04 -16.02
N GLY A 140 28.44 3.74 -15.08
CA GLY A 140 28.17 2.83 -13.98
C GLY A 140 29.39 1.99 -13.57
N LYS A 141 29.13 0.75 -13.16
CA LYS A 141 30.19 -0.19 -12.73
C LYS A 141 29.83 -1.62 -13.07
N TYR A 142 30.85 -2.44 -13.30
CA TYR A 142 30.71 -3.88 -13.54
C TYR A 142 31.88 -4.65 -12.91
N GLY A 143 31.65 -5.92 -12.57
CA GLY A 143 32.66 -6.78 -11.95
C GLY A 143 32.02 -7.88 -11.10
N MET A 144 32.80 -8.46 -10.20
CA MET A 144 32.37 -9.60 -9.38
C MET A 144 31.83 -9.17 -8.02
N ARG A 145 30.84 -9.92 -7.52
CA ARG A 145 30.28 -9.74 -6.17
C ARG A 145 29.95 -11.11 -5.58
N ASP A 146 30.19 -11.26 -4.29
CA ASP A 146 29.77 -12.43 -3.54
C ASP A 146 28.25 -12.40 -3.31
N VAL A 147 27.57 -13.49 -3.65
CA VAL A 147 26.13 -13.66 -3.43
C VAL A 147 25.91 -14.89 -2.57
N THR A 148 25.27 -14.72 -1.43
CA THR A 148 24.81 -15.82 -0.56
C THR A 148 23.31 -16.01 -0.74
N SER A 149 22.89 -17.21 -1.14
CA SER A 149 21.47 -17.56 -1.25
C SER A 149 21.14 -18.77 -0.37
N THR A 150 20.02 -18.69 0.34
CA THR A 150 19.49 -19.81 1.12
C THR A 150 18.58 -20.66 0.25
N ILE A 151 18.91 -21.94 0.11
CA ILE A 151 18.13 -22.90 -0.69
C ILE A 151 17.16 -23.65 0.23
N TYR A 152 15.86 -23.52 -0.04
CA TYR A 152 14.82 -24.29 0.64
C TYR A 152 14.44 -25.49 -0.22
N ARG A 153 14.87 -26.69 0.17
CA ARG A 153 14.66 -27.92 -0.61
C ARG A 153 13.21 -28.40 -0.57
N ASP A 154 12.64 -28.44 0.63
CA ASP A 154 11.26 -28.85 0.88
C ASP A 154 10.63 -27.85 1.85
N LYS A 155 9.77 -26.99 1.31
CA LYS A 155 9.12 -25.93 2.09
C LYS A 155 7.99 -26.46 2.95
N GLU A 156 7.35 -27.56 2.56
CA GLU A 156 6.21 -28.14 3.26
C GLU A 156 6.68 -28.91 4.49
N ALA A 157 7.66 -29.81 4.31
CA ALA A 157 8.27 -30.51 5.44
C ALA A 157 8.96 -29.52 6.39
N LEU A 158 9.56 -28.44 5.86
CA LEU A 158 10.12 -27.38 6.70
C LEU A 158 9.02 -26.66 7.50
N LEU A 159 7.90 -26.30 6.86
CA LEU A 159 6.78 -25.65 7.53
C LEU A 159 6.21 -26.53 8.65
N GLU A 160 5.98 -27.82 8.40
CA GLU A 160 5.48 -28.76 9.41
C GLU A 160 6.44 -28.91 10.58
N ARG A 161 7.73 -29.06 10.31
CA ARG A 161 8.77 -29.13 11.35
C ARG A 161 8.83 -27.84 12.16
N LEU A 162 8.72 -26.68 11.51
CA LEU A 162 8.72 -25.38 12.20
C LEU A 162 7.48 -25.20 13.08
N LYS A 163 6.30 -25.64 12.62
CA LYS A 163 5.07 -25.68 13.42
C LYS A 163 5.23 -26.61 14.63
N LEU A 164 5.74 -27.83 14.40
CA LEU A 164 5.93 -28.85 15.43
C LEU A 164 6.98 -28.42 16.47
N ALA A 165 8.02 -27.72 16.04
CA ALA A 165 9.04 -27.13 16.91
C ALA A 165 8.60 -25.82 17.59
N GLY A 166 7.38 -25.34 17.32
CA GLY A 166 6.85 -24.09 17.89
C GLY A 166 7.61 -22.82 17.47
N ARG A 167 8.36 -22.87 16.36
CA ARG A 167 9.16 -21.75 15.83
C ARG A 167 8.30 -20.75 15.06
N ASN A 168 7.32 -20.17 15.76
CA ASN A 168 6.39 -19.19 15.19
C ASN A 168 7.10 -17.89 14.77
N ASP A 169 8.30 -17.61 15.30
CA ASP A 169 9.16 -16.49 14.90
C ASP A 169 9.62 -16.56 13.44
N LEU A 170 9.62 -17.76 12.85
CA LEU A 170 10.00 -18.02 11.47
C LEU A 170 8.79 -18.18 10.53
N LEU A 171 7.57 -18.01 11.06
CA LEU A 171 6.33 -18.20 10.33
C LEU A 171 5.56 -16.88 10.21
N LYS A 172 5.03 -16.59 9.02
CA LYS A 172 4.08 -15.49 8.83
C LYS A 172 2.65 -16.02 9.02
N ILE A 173 2.01 -15.63 10.12
CA ILE A 173 0.64 -16.01 10.44
C ILE A 173 -0.29 -14.83 10.07
N THR A 174 -1.31 -15.08 9.26
CA THR A 174 -2.35 -14.10 8.93
C THR A 174 -3.68 -14.62 9.47
N ILE A 175 -4.32 -13.86 10.36
CA ILE A 175 -5.66 -14.14 10.88
C ILE A 175 -6.60 -13.07 10.33
N SER A 176 -7.73 -13.51 9.75
CA SER A 176 -8.77 -12.63 9.23
C SER A 176 -10.15 -13.14 9.62
N LEU A 177 -11.10 -12.22 9.81
CA LEU A 177 -12.49 -12.57 10.08
C LEU A 177 -13.16 -13.12 8.83
N ASP A 178 -13.88 -14.23 8.96
CA ASP A 178 -14.83 -14.67 7.94
C ASP A 178 -16.17 -13.94 8.16
N THR A 179 -16.28 -12.77 7.53
CA THR A 179 -17.48 -11.93 7.61
C THR A 179 -18.72 -12.61 7.03
N THR A 180 -18.55 -13.58 6.13
CA THR A 180 -19.66 -14.31 5.53
C THR A 180 -20.21 -15.35 6.50
N ALA A 181 -19.33 -16.11 7.16
CA ALA A 181 -19.72 -17.05 8.21
C ALA A 181 -20.35 -16.33 9.40
N ILE A 182 -19.75 -15.22 9.85
CA ILE A 182 -20.29 -14.36 10.91
C ILE A 182 -21.69 -13.84 10.55
N SER A 183 -21.87 -13.35 9.32
CA SER A 183 -23.18 -12.85 8.88
C SER A 183 -24.25 -13.95 8.85
N ARG A 184 -23.88 -15.17 8.44
CA ARG A 184 -24.79 -16.33 8.47
C ARG A 184 -25.16 -16.74 9.89
N ALA A 185 -24.18 -16.79 10.79
CA ALA A 185 -24.38 -17.12 12.20
C ALA A 185 -25.33 -16.12 12.89
N VAL A 186 -25.10 -14.81 12.71
CA VAL A 186 -25.98 -13.76 13.22
C VAL A 186 -27.36 -13.82 12.57
N ALA A 187 -27.45 -14.16 11.28
CA ALA A 187 -28.73 -14.34 10.61
C ALA A 187 -29.53 -15.55 11.14
N SER A 188 -28.85 -16.62 11.58
CA SER A 188 -29.46 -17.77 12.24
C SER A 188 -29.82 -17.54 13.71
N GLY A 189 -29.57 -16.34 14.26
CA GLY A 189 -29.93 -15.97 15.63
C GLY A 189 -28.80 -16.14 16.65
N GLU A 190 -27.59 -16.48 16.21
CA GLU A 190 -26.41 -16.52 17.08
C GLU A 190 -26.02 -15.09 17.50
N LYS A 191 -25.84 -14.87 18.79
CA LYS A 191 -25.34 -13.59 19.31
C LYS A 191 -23.83 -13.64 19.35
N ILE A 192 -23.19 -12.89 18.45
CA ILE A 192 -21.74 -12.74 18.41
C ILE A 192 -21.38 -11.37 18.96
N ASP A 193 -20.57 -11.35 20.03
CA ASP A 193 -20.11 -10.11 20.65
C ASP A 193 -19.35 -9.24 19.65
N GLY A 194 -19.73 -7.96 19.58
CA GLY A 194 -19.17 -6.99 18.63
C GLY A 194 -19.80 -7.02 17.23
N VAL A 195 -20.84 -7.83 16.99
CA VAL A 195 -21.57 -7.87 15.71
C VAL A 195 -23.02 -7.47 15.91
N GLU A 196 -23.44 -6.41 15.24
CA GLU A 196 -24.82 -5.93 15.26
C GLU A 196 -25.43 -6.02 13.85
N ARG A 197 -26.61 -6.64 13.76
CA ARG A 197 -27.38 -6.67 12.51
C ARG A 197 -28.26 -5.42 12.44
N VAL A 198 -27.85 -4.45 11.63
CA VAL A 198 -28.66 -3.28 11.31
C VAL A 198 -29.51 -3.58 10.07
N SER A 199 -30.83 -3.56 10.22
CA SER A 199 -31.79 -3.70 9.12
C SER A 199 -32.63 -2.42 8.97
N GLY A 200 -32.86 -2.00 7.74
CA GLY A 200 -33.72 -0.86 7.42
C GLY A 200 -34.00 -0.77 5.92
N GLU A 201 -35.03 -0.03 5.56
CA GLU A 201 -35.36 0.27 4.18
C GLU A 201 -34.45 1.39 3.65
N ARG A 202 -34.06 1.31 2.39
CA ARG A 202 -33.24 2.31 1.71
C ARG A 202 -33.82 2.61 0.34
N THR A 203 -33.74 3.87 -0.07
CA THR A 203 -34.03 4.26 -1.46
C THR A 203 -33.04 3.60 -2.40
N PHE A 204 -33.50 3.19 -3.57
CA PHE A 204 -32.66 2.64 -4.63
C PHE A 204 -33.13 3.16 -5.99
N TYR A 205 -32.20 3.31 -6.90
CA TYR A 205 -32.44 3.42 -8.33
C TYR A 205 -31.42 2.53 -9.03
N LYS A 206 -31.72 2.10 -10.26
CA LYS A 206 -30.81 1.26 -11.02
C LYS A 206 -31.01 1.48 -12.50
N THR A 207 -29.96 1.94 -13.17
CA THR A 207 -29.94 2.02 -14.62
C THR A 207 -29.91 0.64 -15.24
N ALA A 208 -30.65 0.46 -16.34
CA ALA A 208 -30.74 -0.81 -17.02
C ALA A 208 -29.37 -1.22 -17.58
N LYS A 209 -28.82 -2.32 -17.05
CA LYS A 209 -27.49 -2.83 -17.43
C LYS A 209 -27.34 -3.00 -18.95
N ALA A 210 -28.38 -3.43 -19.64
CA ALA A 210 -28.35 -3.63 -21.09
C ALA A 210 -28.06 -2.33 -21.88
N LEU A 211 -28.41 -1.15 -21.36
CA LEU A 211 -28.12 0.12 -22.01
C LEU A 211 -26.65 0.52 -21.81
N ILE A 212 -26.14 0.33 -20.58
CA ILE A 212 -24.73 0.52 -20.24
C ILE A 212 -23.85 -0.41 -21.09
N ASP A 213 -24.17 -1.71 -21.12
CA ASP A 213 -23.40 -2.71 -21.86
C ASP A 213 -23.33 -2.36 -23.36
N LYS A 214 -24.44 -1.92 -23.98
CA LYS A 214 -24.47 -1.47 -25.38
C LYS A 214 -23.53 -0.29 -25.61
N ALA A 215 -23.59 0.75 -24.77
CA ALA A 215 -22.76 1.93 -24.93
C ALA A 215 -21.27 1.63 -24.72
N VAL A 216 -20.94 0.80 -23.74
CA VAL A 216 -19.60 0.30 -23.49
C VAL A 216 -19.05 -0.46 -24.70
N GLU A 217 -19.85 -1.35 -25.30
CA GLU A 217 -19.44 -2.09 -26.50
C GLU A 217 -19.23 -1.19 -27.72
N HIS A 218 -20.04 -0.14 -27.89
CA HIS A 218 -19.80 0.87 -28.92
C HIS A 218 -18.50 1.66 -28.66
N ALA A 219 -18.26 2.07 -27.41
CA ALA A 219 -17.08 2.83 -27.03
C ALA A 219 -15.76 2.05 -27.19
N LYS A 220 -15.78 0.73 -26.99
CA LYS A 220 -14.61 -0.14 -27.22
C LYS A 220 -14.23 -0.30 -28.70
N ARG A 221 -15.16 -0.06 -29.63
CA ARG A 221 -14.95 -0.22 -31.07
C ARG A 221 -14.39 1.03 -31.76
N GLY A 222 -14.58 2.21 -31.15
CA GLY A 222 -14.05 3.50 -31.64
C GLY A 222 -12.63 3.76 -31.17
#